data_AF-A0A853IX08-F1
#
_entry.id   AF-A0A853IX08-F1
#
_cell.length_a   1.000
_cell.length_b   1.000
_cell.length_c   1.000
_cell.angle_alpha   90.00
_cell.angle_beta   90.00
_cell.angle_gamma   90.00
#
_symmetry.space_group_name_H-M   'P 1'
#
loop_
_entity.id
_entity.type
_entity.pdbx_description
1 polymer ?
#
loop_
_entity_poly.entity_id
_entity_poly.type
_entity_poly.pdbx_seq_one_letter_code
_entity_poly.pdbx_strand_id
1 'polypeptide(L)'
;MVHLRQHRRRPCAARRDGLAAGRRRTAGDDFVSRLDTLVADAAQARAAGEPLPSPCVQICRIDARTGWCEGCWRRLEEIGGWMTMDEDARWAVWQRIAQRRATAPPTRP
;
A
#
# COMPACT_ATOMS: atom_id res chain seq x y z
N MET A 1 8.20 34.27 38.00
CA MET A 1 6.84 33.85 37.58
C MET A 1 6.83 33.80 36.06
N VAL A 2 7.29 32.71 35.42
CA VAL A 2 6.50 31.52 35.07
C VAL A 2 5.04 31.87 34.80
N HIS A 3 4.67 32.03 33.52
CA HIS A 3 3.68 31.17 32.85
C HIS A 3 3.66 31.47 31.34
N LEU A 4 4.38 30.63 30.58
CA LEU A 4 4.05 30.34 29.19
C LEU A 4 2.62 29.76 29.16
N ARG A 5 1.68 30.43 28.49
CA ARG A 5 0.46 29.77 27.99
C ARG A 5 0.61 29.53 26.50
N GLN A 6 1.22 28.39 26.22
CA GLN A 6 1.11 27.62 24.99
C GLN A 6 -0.38 27.31 24.79
N HIS A 7 -1.00 27.77 23.70
CA HIS A 7 -2.16 27.14 23.04
C HIS A 7 -2.49 27.94 21.77
N ARG A 8 -1.54 28.00 20.83
CA ARG A 8 -1.89 28.32 19.44
C ARG A 8 -1.84 27.04 18.62
N ARG A 9 -3.05 26.49 18.50
CA ARG A 9 -3.60 25.61 17.47
C ARG A 9 -2.59 25.25 16.37
N ARG A 10 -2.30 23.94 16.28
CA ARG A 10 -1.53 23.32 15.21
C ARG A 10 -2.04 23.84 13.84
N PRO A 11 -1.21 24.47 13.00
CA PRO A 11 -1.55 24.64 11.60
C PRO A 11 -1.57 23.26 10.93
N CYS A 12 -2.71 22.93 10.36
CA CYS A 12 -2.93 21.79 9.48
C CYS A 12 -2.26 22.06 8.12
N ALA A 13 -0.92 22.09 8.07
CA ALA A 13 -0.11 21.96 6.84
C ALA A 13 1.38 22.14 7.15
N ALA A 14 2.19 21.25 6.57
CA ALA A 14 3.62 21.37 6.34
C ALA A 14 4.58 21.15 7.53
N ARG A 15 5.16 19.95 7.56
CA ARG A 15 6.61 19.84 7.38
C ARG A 15 6.97 18.50 6.74
N ARG A 16 7.18 18.58 5.42
CA ARG A 16 7.90 17.62 4.60
C ARG A 16 9.39 17.85 4.87
N ASP A 17 10.00 16.93 5.60
CA ASP A 17 11.45 16.76 5.65
C ASP A 17 11.65 15.28 5.27
N GLY A 18 11.95 14.92 4.02
CA GLY A 18 13.21 15.23 3.37
C GLY A 18 14.20 14.08 3.62
N LEU A 19 14.04 12.95 2.93
CA LEU A 19 15.10 11.94 2.85
C LEU A 19 15.01 11.11 1.56
N ALA A 20 16.20 10.84 1.02
CA ALA A 20 16.59 9.80 0.07
C ALA A 20 16.54 10.11 -1.44
N ALA A 21 17.70 10.59 -1.90
CA ALA A 21 18.51 9.97 -2.95
C ALA A 21 17.93 9.87 -4.36
N GLY A 22 18.50 10.67 -5.27
CA GLY A 22 18.50 10.37 -6.68
C GLY A 22 19.07 8.96 -6.92
N ARG A 23 18.25 8.10 -7.54
CA ARG A 23 18.69 6.86 -8.16
C ARG A 23 18.40 6.97 -9.66
N ARG A 24 19.41 6.64 -10.46
CA ARG A 24 19.39 6.68 -11.92
C ARG A 24 18.16 5.93 -12.45
N ARG A 25 17.39 6.56 -13.33
CA ARG A 25 16.24 5.95 -14.02
C ARG A 25 16.73 4.81 -14.91
N THR A 26 16.38 3.57 -14.61
CA THR A 26 16.38 2.52 -15.62
C THR A 26 14.95 2.28 -16.11
N ALA A 27 14.79 2.09 -17.42
CA ALA A 27 13.51 1.77 -18.01
C ALA A 27 13.12 0.34 -17.59
N GLY A 28 12.33 0.23 -16.52
CA GLY A 28 11.93 -1.06 -15.94
C GLY A 28 11.54 -1.00 -14.46
N ASP A 29 11.92 0.07 -13.76
CA ASP A 29 11.58 0.35 -12.36
C ASP A 29 10.10 0.83 -12.27
N ASP A 30 9.16 0.32 -11.46
CA ASP A 30 9.35 -0.48 -10.25
C ASP A 30 7.97 -0.88 -9.64
N PHE A 31 7.05 -1.51 -10.40
CA PHE A 31 5.68 -1.78 -9.92
C PHE A 31 5.67 -2.67 -8.65
N VAL A 32 6.62 -3.59 -8.55
CA VAL A 32 6.83 -4.44 -7.36
C VAL A 32 7.29 -3.58 -6.18
N SER A 33 8.24 -2.66 -6.40
CA SER A 33 8.74 -1.73 -5.40
C SER A 33 7.65 -0.76 -4.89
N ARG A 34 6.71 -0.33 -5.74
CA ARG A 34 5.52 0.41 -5.28
C ARG A 34 4.60 -0.44 -4.40
N LEU A 35 4.38 -1.70 -4.77
CA LEU A 35 3.59 -2.61 -3.93
C LEU A 35 4.29 -2.88 -2.60
N ASP A 36 5.62 -2.97 -2.57
CA ASP A 36 6.40 -3.11 -1.34
C ASP A 36 6.22 -1.93 -0.40
N THR A 37 6.26 -0.70 -0.93
CA THR A 37 5.93 0.50 -0.14
C THR A 37 4.50 0.43 0.41
N LEU A 38 3.53 0.05 -0.42
CA LEU A 38 2.13 -0.06 0.04
C LEU A 38 1.92 -1.15 1.09
N VAL A 39 2.68 -2.25 1.05
CA VAL A 39 2.66 -3.29 2.11
C VAL A 39 3.14 -2.69 3.44
N ALA A 40 4.21 -1.90 3.42
CA ALA A 40 4.71 -1.24 4.62
C ALA A 40 3.67 -0.23 5.18
N ASP A 41 3.09 0.59 4.30
CA ASP A 41 2.06 1.56 4.67
C ASP A 41 0.83 0.88 5.28
N ALA A 42 0.41 -0.27 4.74
CA ALA A 42 -0.70 -1.05 5.28
C ALA A 42 -0.42 -1.60 6.68
N ALA A 43 0.81 -2.07 6.94
CA ALA A 43 1.20 -2.52 8.28
C ALA A 43 1.17 -1.36 9.28
N GLN A 44 1.62 -0.17 8.87
CA GLN A 44 1.58 1.04 9.69
C GLN A 44 0.13 1.48 9.98
N ALA A 45 -0.73 1.53 8.97
CA ALA A 45 -2.15 1.88 9.14
C ALA A 45 -2.84 0.92 10.13
N ARG A 46 -2.58 -0.39 10.02
CA ARG A 46 -3.13 -1.37 10.97
C ARG A 46 -2.67 -1.12 12.40
N ALA A 47 -1.39 -0.80 12.59
CA ALA A 47 -0.82 -0.51 13.90
C ALA A 47 -1.35 0.81 14.50
N ALA A 48 -1.63 1.80 13.65
CA ALA A 48 -2.19 3.10 14.05
C ALA A 48 -3.72 3.08 14.28
N GLY A 49 -4.40 1.98 13.90
CA GLY A 49 -5.86 1.92 13.91
C GLY A 49 -6.52 2.79 12.84
N GLU A 50 -5.78 3.10 11.77
CA GLU A 50 -6.24 3.87 10.63
C GLU A 50 -6.80 2.97 9.52
N PRO A 51 -7.67 3.50 8.63
CA PRO A 51 -8.20 2.73 7.52
C PRO A 51 -7.10 2.17 6.63
N LEU A 52 -7.17 0.87 6.34
CA LEU A 52 -6.17 0.21 5.50
C LEU A 52 -6.17 0.76 4.07
N PRO A 53 -5.01 1.17 3.53
CA PRO A 53 -4.91 1.65 2.17
C PRO A 53 -5.17 0.52 1.17
N SER A 54 -5.68 0.88 -0.01
CA SER A 54 -5.88 -0.06 -1.12
C SER A 54 -4.53 -0.49 -1.71
N PRO A 55 -4.30 -1.79 -1.95
CA PRO A 55 -3.06 -2.29 -2.58
C PRO A 55 -2.97 -1.98 -4.08
N CYS A 56 -3.82 -1.10 -4.62
CA CYS A 56 -3.92 -0.86 -6.05
C CYS A 56 -2.76 0.00 -6.58
N VAL A 57 -1.94 -0.60 -7.44
CA VAL A 57 -0.85 0.09 -8.16
C VAL A 57 -1.27 0.64 -9.53
N GLN A 58 -2.57 0.77 -9.78
CA GLN A 58 -3.15 1.23 -11.06
C GLN A 58 -2.80 0.36 -12.27
N ILE A 59 -2.54 -0.92 -12.03
CA ILE A 59 -2.43 -1.96 -13.06
C ILE A 59 -3.66 -2.83 -12.92
N CYS A 60 -4.45 -2.95 -13.99
CA CYS A 60 -5.64 -3.80 -14.04
C CYS A 60 -5.47 -4.84 -15.15
N ARG A 61 -4.54 -5.77 -14.96
CA ARG A 61 -4.38 -6.93 -15.83
C ARG A 61 -4.37 -8.19 -14.98
N ILE A 62 -5.29 -9.10 -15.30
CA ILE A 62 -5.42 -10.38 -14.63
C ILE A 62 -4.61 -11.40 -15.43
N ASP A 63 -3.69 -12.10 -14.75
CA ASP A 63 -3.03 -13.25 -15.32
C ASP A 63 -4.03 -14.41 -15.39
N ALA A 64 -4.24 -14.94 -16.60
CA ALA A 64 -5.24 -15.97 -16.85
C ALA A 64 -4.89 -17.35 -16.24
N ARG A 65 -3.62 -17.59 -15.89
CA ARG A 65 -3.15 -18.85 -15.30
C ARG A 65 -3.36 -18.88 -13.79
N THR A 66 -3.11 -17.75 -13.12
CA THR A 66 -3.18 -17.61 -11.67
C THR A 66 -4.51 -17.02 -11.19
N GLY A 67 -5.18 -16.26 -12.06
CA GLY A 67 -6.39 -15.50 -11.72
C GLY A 67 -6.09 -14.28 -10.86
N TRP A 68 -4.84 -13.82 -10.80
CA TRP A 68 -4.43 -12.69 -9.95
C TRP A 68 -4.07 -11.47 -10.80
N CYS A 69 -4.29 -10.28 -10.25
CA CYS A 69 -3.79 -9.06 -10.86
C CYS A 69 -2.26 -9.02 -10.80
N GLU A 70 -1.61 -8.82 -11.95
CA GLU A 70 -0.15 -8.79 -12.05
C GLU A 70 0.50 -7.66 -11.23
N GLY A 71 -0.25 -6.58 -10.98
CA GLY A 71 0.24 -5.43 -10.22
C GLY A 71 0.00 -5.54 -8.72
N CYS A 72 -1.25 -5.75 -8.30
CA CYS A 72 -1.64 -5.74 -6.88
C CYS A 72 -1.87 -7.13 -6.27
N TRP A 73 -1.75 -8.20 -7.05
CA TRP A 73 -1.88 -9.60 -6.61
C TRP A 73 -3.22 -9.97 -5.98
N ARG A 74 -4.25 -9.12 -6.19
CA ARG A 74 -5.63 -9.37 -5.81
C ARG A 74 -6.39 -10.14 -6.89
N ARG A 75 -7.42 -10.87 -6.47
CA ARG A 75 -8.44 -11.45 -7.37
C ARG A 75 -9.53 -10.43 -7.67
N LEU A 76 -10.32 -10.67 -8.71
CA LEU A 76 -11.40 -9.77 -9.14
C LEU A 76 -12.44 -9.54 -8.03
N GLU A 77 -12.75 -10.56 -7.24
CA GLU A 77 -13.72 -10.46 -6.14
C GLU A 77 -13.21 -9.52 -5.03
N GLU A 78 -11.91 -9.58 -4.74
CA GLU A 78 -11.26 -8.71 -3.75
C GLU A 78 -11.14 -7.27 -4.25
N ILE A 79 -11.06 -7.07 -5.57
CA ILE A 79 -11.06 -5.73 -6.18
C ILE A 79 -12.46 -5.12 -6.10
N GLY A 80 -13.50 -5.85 -6.50
CA GLY A 80 -14.89 -5.39 -6.51
C GLY A 80 -15.47 -5.19 -5.10
N GLY A 81 -15.06 -6.02 -4.14
CA GLY A 81 -15.55 -5.95 -2.75
C GLY A 81 -14.81 -4.95 -1.85
N TRP A 82 -13.73 -4.32 -2.30
CA TRP A 82 -12.84 -3.56 -1.39
C TRP A 82 -13.55 -2.48 -0.56
N MET A 83 -14.46 -1.72 -1.18
CA MET A 83 -15.17 -0.62 -0.52
C MET A 83 -16.19 -1.08 0.51
N THR A 84 -16.66 -2.33 0.41
CA THR A 84 -17.67 -2.91 1.31
C THR A 84 -17.06 -3.82 2.38
N MET A 85 -15.79 -4.17 2.24
CA MET A 85 -15.05 -4.94 3.25
C MET A 85 -14.79 -4.11 4.52
N ASP A 86 -14.90 -4.78 5.66
CA ASP A 86 -14.42 -4.27 6.94
C ASP A 86 -12.88 -4.32 7.04
N GLU A 87 -12.33 -3.70 8.08
CA GLU A 87 -10.88 -3.59 8.25
C GLU A 87 -10.19 -4.95 8.44
N ASP A 88 -10.85 -5.92 9.09
CA ASP A 88 -10.27 -7.26 9.28
C ASP A 88 -10.26 -8.05 7.97
N ALA A 89 -11.29 -7.93 7.13
CA ALA A 89 -11.30 -8.49 5.78
C ALA A 89 -10.24 -7.82 4.88
N ARG A 90 -10.08 -6.49 4.95
CA ARG A 90 -9.01 -5.78 4.23
C ARG A 90 -7.62 -6.25 4.69
N TRP A 91 -7.43 -6.48 5.99
CA TRP A 91 -6.18 -7.03 6.52
C TRP A 91 -5.93 -8.45 6.03
N ALA A 92 -6.97 -9.29 5.98
CA ALA A 92 -6.86 -10.64 5.42
C ALA A 92 -6.44 -10.62 3.93
N VAL A 93 -6.93 -9.65 3.15
CA VAL A 93 -6.48 -9.44 1.76
C VAL A 93 -4.99 -9.10 1.71
N TRP A 94 -4.51 -8.21 2.57
CA TRP A 94 -3.08 -7.88 2.68
C TRP A 94 -2.19 -9.10 3.00
N GLN A 95 -2.61 -9.94 3.95
CA GLN A 95 -1.90 -11.18 4.27
C GLN A 95 -1.87 -12.16 3.07
N ARG A 96 -3.00 -12.31 2.36
CA ARG A 96 -3.08 -13.16 1.16
C ARG A 96 -2.17 -12.65 0.05
N ILE A 97 -2.09 -11.35 -0.16
CA ILE A 97 -1.17 -10.74 -1.14
C ILE A 97 0.27 -11.13 -0.81
N ALA A 98 0.70 -10.96 0.45
CA ALA A 98 2.04 -11.33 0.88
C ALA A 98 2.33 -12.82 0.64
N GLN A 99 1.38 -13.70 0.97
CA GLN A 99 1.52 -15.15 0.76
C GLN A 99 1.59 -15.54 -0.71
N ARG A 100 0.75 -14.94 -1.57
CA ARG A 100 0.76 -15.18 -3.03
C ARG A 100 2.09 -14.80 -3.65
N ARG A 101 2.63 -13.63 -3.27
CA ARG A 101 3.93 -13.13 -3.72
C ARG A 101 5.09 -14.05 -3.33
N ALA A 102 4.99 -14.71 -2.17
CA ALA A 102 5.99 -15.68 -1.73
C ALA A 102 5.90 -17.02 -2.50
N THR A 103 4.73 -17.36 -3.05
CA THR A 103 4.45 -18.69 -3.63
C THR A 103 4.56 -18.73 -5.15
N ALA A 104 4.24 -17.62 -5.85
CA ALA A 104 4.37 -17.56 -7.31
C ALA A 104 5.25 -16.37 -7.72
N PRO A 105 6.27 -16.57 -8.57
CA PRO A 105 6.97 -15.45 -9.19
C PRO A 105 6.03 -14.73 -10.19
N PRO A 106 6.14 -13.39 -10.35
CA PRO A 106 5.35 -12.66 -11.34
C PRO A 106 5.63 -13.23 -12.73
N THR A 107 4.60 -13.81 -13.35
CA THR A 107 4.62 -14.18 -14.76
C THR A 107 4.56 -12.89 -15.56
N ARG A 108 5.73 -12.33 -15.86
CA ARG A 108 5.83 -11.24 -16.83
C ARG A 108 5.66 -11.84 -18.23
N PRO A 109 4.78 -11.30 -19.09
CA PRO A 109 4.73 -11.72 -20.50
C PRO A 109 6.03 -11.37 -21.24
#